data_AF-A0A2M8ACU9-F1
#
_entry.id   AF-A0A2M8ACU9-F1
#
_cell.length_a   1.000
_cell.length_b   1.000
_cell.length_c   1.000
_cell.angle_alpha   90.00
_cell.angle_beta   90.00
_cell.angle_gamma   90.00
#
_symmetry.space_group_name_H-M   'P 1'
#
loop_
_entity.id
_entity.type
_entity.pdbx_description
1 polymer ?
#
loop_
_entity_poly.entity_id
_entity_poly.type
_entity_poly.pdbx_seq_one_letter_code
_entity_poly.pdbx_strand_id
1 'polypeptide(L)'
;MFLVQKKNGEWAAPTPLGENINGFDHDACIALSPDGQTLFIYKDTRDKKGEIYYSTINGRDWDTPKPLLGEVNTAHWEGSASISADGKTLFFTSDKPAGLGGRDIYKATLINDSIWGNIENLG
;
A
#
# COMPACT_ATOMS: atom_id res chain seq x y z
N MET A 1 -6.21 4.79 11.21
CA MET A 1 -6.66 5.36 9.91
C MET A 1 -8.13 5.81 9.97
N PHE A 2 -8.44 6.93 9.30
CA PHE A 2 -9.79 7.51 9.18
C PHE A 2 -10.12 7.83 7.72
N LEU A 3 -11.40 7.70 7.36
CA LEU A 3 -11.96 8.09 6.07
C LEU A 3 -12.70 9.41 6.23
N VAL A 4 -12.45 10.35 5.33
CA VAL A 4 -13.18 11.61 5.23
C VAL A 4 -13.71 11.74 3.81
N GLN A 5 -15.00 12.01 3.67
CA GLN A 5 -15.64 12.20 2.36
C GLN A 5 -16.09 13.65 2.21
N LYS A 6 -15.84 14.24 1.04
CA LYS A 6 -16.38 15.54 0.67
C LYS A 6 -17.72 15.35 -0.04
N LYS A 7 -18.79 15.94 0.46
CA LYS A 7 -20.14 15.91 -0.13
C LYS A 7 -20.63 17.33 -0.31
N ASN A 8 -21.08 17.67 -1.52
CA ASN A 8 -21.62 19.00 -1.86
C ASN A 8 -20.69 20.18 -1.48
N GLY A 9 -19.38 20.00 -1.60
CA GLY A 9 -18.40 21.05 -1.26
C GLY A 9 -17.93 21.05 0.20
N GLU A 10 -18.54 20.26 1.08
CA GLU A 10 -18.23 20.21 2.50
C GLU A 10 -17.59 18.88 2.90
N TRP A 11 -16.60 18.93 3.81
CA TRP A 11 -15.99 17.73 4.37
C TRP A 11 -16.84 17.19 5.52
N ALA A 12 -17.17 15.90 5.47
CA ALA A 12 -17.83 15.21 6.57
C ALA A 12 -16.87 15.00 7.76
N ALA A 13 -17.41 14.63 8.91
CA ALA A 13 -16.60 14.21 10.06
C ALA A 13 -15.79 12.93 9.72
N PRO A 14 -14.57 12.78 10.26
CA PRO A 14 -13.76 11.59 10.04
C PRO A 14 -14.43 10.35 10.66
N THR A 15 -14.45 9.26 9.90
CA THR A 15 -14.96 7.96 10.36
C THR A 15 -13.82 6.94 10.40
N PRO A 16 -13.61 6.20 11.51
CA PRO A 16 -12.56 5.17 11.56
C PRO A 16 -12.83 4.06 10.52
N LEU A 17 -11.79 3.49 9.91
CA LEU A 17 -11.92 2.42 8.89
C LEU A 17 -12.33 1.04 9.45
N GLY A 18 -12.55 0.93 10.76
CA GLY A 18 -12.90 -0.31 11.44
C GLY A 18 -11.70 -1.02 12.08
N GLU A 19 -12.00 -2.01 12.92
CA GLU A 19 -11.00 -2.75 13.71
C GLU A 19 -10.09 -3.63 12.85
N ASN A 20 -10.55 -4.05 11.66
CA ASN A 20 -9.74 -4.81 10.70
C ASN A 20 -8.53 -4.02 10.19
N ILE A 21 -8.64 -2.69 10.14
CA ILE A 21 -7.61 -1.79 9.66
C ILE A 21 -6.86 -1.13 10.81
N ASN A 22 -7.59 -0.67 11.82
CA ASN A 22 -7.00 0.07 12.94
C ASN A 22 -6.47 -0.90 14.00
N GLY A 23 -5.27 -1.45 13.76
CA GLY A 23 -4.54 -2.28 14.72
C GLY A 23 -3.67 -1.48 15.70
N PHE A 24 -2.91 -2.20 16.54
CA PHE A 24 -1.94 -1.63 17.49
C PHE A 24 -0.50 -1.58 16.94
N ASP A 25 -0.26 -2.12 15.76
CA ASP A 25 1.06 -2.14 15.12
C ASP A 25 1.47 -0.76 14.60
N HIS A 26 2.74 -0.61 14.24
CA HIS A 26 3.21 0.57 13.53
C HIS A 26 2.81 0.45 12.05
N ASP A 27 1.69 1.10 11.69
CA ASP A 27 1.18 1.12 10.33
C ASP A 27 0.77 2.52 9.84
N ALA A 28 0.70 2.65 8.51
CA ALA A 28 0.28 3.87 7.85
C ALA A 28 -0.44 3.55 6.53
N CYS A 29 -1.49 4.31 6.21
CA CYS A 29 -2.02 4.37 4.85
C CYS A 29 -0.97 5.03 3.95
N ILE A 30 -0.59 4.35 2.87
CA ILE A 30 0.41 4.88 1.93
C ILE A 30 -0.15 5.11 0.52
N ALA A 31 -1.19 4.39 0.11
CA ALA A 31 -1.90 4.67 -1.15
C ALA A 31 -3.35 4.16 -1.10
N LEU A 32 -4.19 4.74 -1.96
CA LEU A 32 -5.53 4.27 -2.26
C LEU A 32 -5.64 4.09 -3.78
N SER A 33 -6.25 2.99 -4.24
CA SER A 33 -6.49 2.76 -5.66
C SER A 33 -7.39 3.84 -6.28
N PRO A 34 -7.29 4.09 -7.59
CA PRO A 34 -8.07 5.14 -8.24
C PRO A 34 -9.59 4.94 -8.12
N ASP A 35 -10.03 3.69 -8.07
CA ASP A 35 -11.43 3.31 -7.86
C ASP A 35 -11.86 3.33 -6.37
N GLY A 36 -10.93 3.59 -5.45
CA GLY A 36 -11.17 3.63 -4.01
C GLY A 36 -11.38 2.27 -3.36
N GLN A 37 -11.18 1.16 -4.08
CA GLN A 37 -11.53 -0.19 -3.60
C GLN A 37 -10.37 -0.92 -2.91
N THR A 38 -9.12 -0.50 -3.14
CA THR A 38 -7.92 -1.12 -2.56
C THR A 38 -7.10 -0.07 -1.81
N LEU A 39 -6.88 -0.32 -0.52
CA LEU A 39 -6.02 0.46 0.36
C LEU A 39 -4.67 -0.22 0.48
N PHE A 40 -3.58 0.51 0.24
CA PHE A 40 -2.22 0.04 0.48
C PHE A 40 -1.71 0.60 1.82
N ILE A 41 -1.12 -0.28 2.62
CA ILE A 41 -0.78 -0.04 4.02
C ILE A 41 0.68 -0.41 4.23
N TYR A 42 1.49 0.51 4.73
CA TYR A 42 2.79 0.17 5.29
C TYR A 42 2.58 -0.51 6.64
N LYS A 43 3.23 -1.65 6.87
CA LYS A 43 3.28 -2.28 8.19
C LYS A 43 4.71 -2.59 8.58
N ASP A 44 5.07 -2.21 9.80
CA ASP A 44 6.33 -2.56 10.44
C ASP A 44 6.04 -3.43 11.66
N THR A 45 6.68 -4.58 11.76
CA THR A 45 6.51 -5.51 12.88
C THR A 45 7.87 -5.83 13.50
N ARG A 46 7.90 -6.40 14.71
CA ARG A 46 9.17 -6.77 15.35
C ARG A 46 10.07 -7.65 14.49
N ASP A 47 9.48 -8.51 13.67
CA ASP A 47 10.19 -9.53 12.89
C ASP A 47 10.37 -9.14 11.42
N LYS A 48 9.69 -8.10 10.95
CA LYS A 48 9.73 -7.65 9.56
C LYS A 48 9.93 -6.15 9.46
N LYS A 49 11.01 -5.75 8.80
CA LYS A 49 11.36 -4.36 8.57
C LYS A 49 10.54 -3.84 7.40
N GLY A 50 9.40 -3.20 7.66
CA GLY A 50 8.62 -2.47 6.67
C GLY A 50 8.18 -3.27 5.43
N GLU A 51 6.92 -3.68 5.39
CA GLU A 51 6.29 -4.32 4.23
C GLU A 51 5.08 -3.53 3.75
N ILE A 52 4.73 -3.71 2.48
CA ILE A 52 3.51 -3.17 1.87
C ILE A 52 2.42 -4.24 1.89
N TYR A 53 1.34 -3.92 2.59
CA TYR A 53 0.10 -4.69 2.65
C TYR A 53 -0.96 -4.03 1.78
N TYR A 54 -2.01 -4.79 1.48
CA TYR A 54 -3.22 -4.27 0.87
C TYR A 54 -4.46 -4.79 1.61
N SER A 55 -5.53 -3.99 1.55
CA SER A 55 -6.88 -4.37 1.98
C SER A 55 -7.88 -3.94 0.93
N THR A 56 -8.90 -4.77 0.71
CA THR A 56 -10.02 -4.50 -0.19
C THR A 56 -11.26 -4.11 0.60
N ILE A 57 -12.10 -3.25 0.05
CA ILE A 57 -13.40 -2.91 0.65
C ILE A 57 -14.51 -3.83 0.11
N ASN A 58 -15.32 -4.38 1.02
CA ASN A 58 -16.52 -5.14 0.70
C ASN A 58 -17.74 -4.41 1.27
N GLY A 59 -18.49 -3.72 0.41
CA GLY A 59 -19.60 -2.86 0.81
C GLY A 59 -19.12 -1.64 1.59
N ARG A 60 -19.03 -1.75 2.92
CA ARG A 60 -18.56 -0.67 3.81
C ARG A 60 -17.38 -1.08 4.68
N ASP A 61 -17.05 -2.36 4.71
CA ASP A 61 -16.06 -2.92 5.61
C ASP A 61 -14.77 -3.21 4.82
N TRP A 62 -13.64 -2.82 5.39
CA TRP A 62 -12.34 -3.18 4.85
C TRP A 62 -11.94 -4.56 5.36
N ASP A 63 -11.43 -5.40 4.46
CA ASP A 63 -10.93 -6.72 4.80
C ASP A 63 -9.65 -6.63 5.64
N THR A 64 -9.32 -7.70 6.37
CA THR A 64 -8.04 -7.81 7.08
C THR A 64 -6.88 -7.66 6.08
N PRO A 65 -5.93 -6.73 6.29
CA PRO A 65 -4.82 -6.51 5.38
C PRO A 65 -3.96 -7.76 5.18
N LYS A 66 -3.50 -7.96 3.94
CA LYS A 66 -2.59 -9.05 3.56
C LYS A 66 -1.34 -8.47 2.88
N PRO A 67 -0.16 -9.10 2.99
CA PRO A 67 1.02 -8.63 2.28
C PRO A 67 0.78 -8.70 0.77
N LEU A 68 1.35 -7.76 0.01
CA LEU A 68 1.37 -7.86 -1.45
C LEU A 68 2.05 -9.17 -1.89
N LEU A 69 1.46 -9.83 -2.89
CA LEU A 69 2.01 -11.05 -3.47
C LEU A 69 2.98 -10.71 -4.61
N GLY A 70 4.01 -11.54 -4.76
CA GLY A 70 5.01 -11.40 -5.80
C GLY A 70 6.32 -10.82 -5.28
N GLU A 71 6.93 -9.92 -6.05
CA GLU A 71 8.33 -9.49 -5.88
C GLU A 71 8.50 -8.16 -5.13
N VAL A 72 7.38 -7.50 -4.76
CA VAL A 72 7.42 -6.18 -4.09
C VAL A 72 8.02 -6.30 -2.69
N ASN A 73 7.45 -7.15 -1.83
CA ASN A 73 7.96 -7.36 -0.47
C ASN A 73 9.15 -8.32 -0.48
N THR A 74 10.23 -7.95 0.20
CA THR A 74 11.43 -8.77 0.33
C THR A 74 11.92 -8.81 1.79
N ALA A 75 13.15 -9.27 2.02
CA ALA A 75 13.78 -9.20 3.34
C ALA A 75 14.27 -7.78 3.71
N HIS A 76 14.13 -6.84 2.79
CA HIS A 76 14.55 -5.45 2.91
C HIS A 76 13.36 -4.56 3.29
N TRP A 77 13.62 -3.29 3.53
CA TRP A 77 12.56 -2.34 3.82
C TRP A 77 11.84 -1.95 2.54
N GLU A 78 10.52 -2.06 2.55
CA GLU A 78 9.63 -1.50 1.54
C GLU A 78 8.55 -0.62 2.17
N GLY A 79 8.26 0.49 1.51
CA GLY A 79 7.26 1.43 1.98
C GLY A 79 7.02 2.54 0.97
N SER A 80 6.21 3.53 1.37
CA SER A 80 5.78 4.67 0.53
C SER A 80 5.37 4.26 -0.88
N ALA A 81 4.07 4.12 -1.12
CA ALA A 81 3.58 3.63 -2.41
C ALA A 81 2.71 4.67 -3.12
N SER A 82 2.60 4.53 -4.44
CA SER A 82 1.56 5.16 -5.25
C SER A 82 1.17 4.23 -6.38
N ILE A 83 -0.06 4.32 -6.86
CA ILE A 83 -0.62 3.43 -7.86
C ILE A 83 -1.05 4.24 -9.08
N SER A 84 -0.76 3.73 -10.27
CA SER A 84 -1.15 4.36 -11.53
C SER A 84 -2.66 4.44 -11.69
N ALA A 85 -3.11 5.36 -12.56
CA ALA A 85 -4.53 5.60 -12.82
C ALA A 85 -5.27 4.37 -13.38
N ASP A 86 -4.57 3.46 -14.07
CA ASP A 86 -5.13 2.21 -14.57
C ASP A 86 -5.06 1.05 -13.56
N GLY A 87 -4.49 1.28 -12.37
CA GLY A 87 -4.34 0.28 -11.32
C GLY A 87 -3.28 -0.80 -11.59
N LYS A 88 -2.49 -0.68 -12.66
CA LYS A 88 -1.58 -1.76 -13.10
C LYS A 88 -0.11 -1.52 -12.79
N THR A 89 0.26 -0.33 -12.33
CA THR A 89 1.64 0.02 -12.01
C THR A 89 1.72 0.59 -10.61
N LEU A 90 2.46 -0.08 -9.74
CA LEU A 90 2.75 0.36 -8.39
C LEU A 90 4.15 0.96 -8.37
N PHE A 91 4.27 2.21 -7.92
CA PHE A 91 5.54 2.82 -7.55
C PHE A 91 5.71 2.68 -6.04
N PHE A 92 6.88 2.26 -5.59
CA PHE A 92 7.17 2.08 -4.17
C PHE A 92 8.64 2.38 -3.87
N THR A 93 8.98 2.65 -2.60
CA THR A 93 10.37 2.83 -2.19
C THR A 93 10.94 1.57 -1.54
N SER A 94 12.22 1.29 -1.76
CA SER A 94 12.89 0.14 -1.15
C SER A 94 14.39 0.39 -0.92
N ASP A 95 14.95 -0.23 0.14
CA ASP A 95 16.40 -0.29 0.39
C ASP A 95 17.05 -1.62 -0.06
N LYS A 96 16.41 -2.29 -1.03
CA LYS A 96 16.95 -3.50 -1.68
C LYS A 96 18.39 -3.28 -2.19
N PRO A 97 19.28 -4.30 -2.10
CA PRO A 97 20.66 -4.22 -2.56
C PRO A 97 20.77 -3.94 -4.06
N ALA A 98 21.93 -3.42 -4.47
CA ALA A 98 22.21 -2.99 -5.85
C ALA A 98 21.35 -1.82 -6.35
N GLY A 99 20.77 -1.05 -5.42
CA GLY A 99 20.19 0.26 -5.70
C GLY A 99 21.23 1.31 -6.10
N LEU A 100 20.74 2.43 -6.62
CA LEU A 100 21.49 3.64 -6.95
C LEU A 100 21.74 4.51 -5.70
N GLY A 101 20.92 4.37 -4.66
CA GLY A 101 20.98 5.13 -3.41
C GLY A 101 20.61 4.32 -2.16
N GLY A 102 20.13 5.01 -1.13
CA GLY A 102 19.75 4.40 0.15
C GLY A 102 18.34 3.82 0.15
N ARG A 103 17.36 4.57 -0.38
CA ARG A 103 15.98 4.16 -0.62
C ARG A 103 15.55 4.70 -1.96
N ASP A 104 15.56 3.84 -2.97
CA ASP A 104 15.25 4.24 -4.34
C ASP A 104 13.76 4.07 -4.62
N ILE A 105 13.28 4.70 -5.68
CA ILE A 105 11.95 4.46 -6.23
C ILE A 105 12.03 3.25 -7.16
N TYR A 106 11.11 2.31 -6.97
CA TYR A 106 10.91 1.14 -7.80
C TYR A 106 9.53 1.17 -8.43
N LYS A 107 9.41 0.53 -9.59
CA LYS A 107 8.16 0.31 -10.32
C LYS A 107 7.88 -1.18 -10.40
N ALA A 108 6.67 -1.59 -10.05
CA ALA A 108 6.16 -2.95 -10.24
C ALA A 108 4.93 -2.93 -11.16
N THR A 109 4.75 -3.99 -11.92
CA THR A 109 3.58 -4.22 -12.79
C THR A 109 2.71 -5.32 -12.21
N LEU A 110 1.39 -5.13 -12.25
CA LEU A 110 0.42 -6.17 -11.91
C LEU A 110 0.39 -7.22 -13.04
N ILE A 111 0.91 -8.42 -12.77
CA ILE A 111 1.04 -9.51 -13.75
C ILE A 111 -0.31 -10.23 -13.96
N ASN A 112 -1.04 -10.42 -12.85
CA ASN A 112 -2.42 -10.91 -12.83
C ASN A 112 -3.12 -10.28 -11.61
N ASP A 113 -4.41 -10.52 -11.43
CA ASP A 113 -5.31 -9.86 -10.46
C ASP A 113 -4.80 -9.69 -9.02
N SER A 114 -3.70 -10.33 -8.61
CA SER A 114 -3.10 -10.15 -7.28
C SER A 114 -1.57 -10.18 -7.21
N ILE A 115 -0.85 -10.54 -8.28
CA ILE A 115 0.62 -10.73 -8.25
C ILE A 115 1.35 -9.55 -8.89
N TRP A 116 2.27 -8.95 -8.14
CA TRP A 116 3.14 -7.86 -8.59
C TRP A 116 4.54 -8.36 -8.96
N GLY A 117 5.06 -7.94 -10.10
CA GLY A 117 6.43 -8.26 -10.52
C GLY A 117 6.92 -7.33 -11.62
N ASN A 118 7.88 -7.78 -12.42
CA ASN A 118 8.58 -6.93 -13.40
C ASN A 118 9.15 -5.66 -12.72
N ILE A 119 9.90 -5.88 -11.64
CA ILE A 119 10.44 -4.79 -10.81
C ILE A 119 11.53 -4.02 -11.58
N GLU A 120 11.38 -2.70 -11.68
CA GLU A 120 12.37 -1.79 -12.27
C GLU A 120 12.79 -0.75 -11.23
N ASN A 121 14.10 -0.58 -11.01
CA ASN A 121 14.65 0.52 -10.21
C ASN A 121 14.69 1.80 -11.05
N LEU A 122 14.13 2.89 -10.53
CA LEU A 122 14.05 4.20 -11.17
C LEU A 122 15.00 5.25 -10.54
N GLY A 123 15.68 4.91 -9.45
CA GLY A 123 16.57 5.80 -8.67
C GLY A 123 15.92 6.45 -7.48
#